data_AF-A0A9P6GZM8-F1
#
_entry.id   AF-A0A9P6GZM8-F1
#
_cell.length_a   1.000
_cell.length_b   1.000
_cell.length_c   1.000
_cell.angle_alpha   90.00
_cell.angle_beta   90.00
_cell.angle_gamma   90.00
#
_symmetry.space_group_name_H-M   'P 1'
#
loop_
_entity.id
_entity.type
_entity.pdbx_description
1 polymer ?
#
loop_
_entity_poly.entity_id
_entity_poly.type
_entity_poly.pdbx_seq_one_letter_code
_entity_poly.pdbx_strand_id
1 'polypeptide(L)'
;MQTQKQSQIQLLIHTTFSCIAYLRDLLDDSCFEDQVVGKSVIKKLIRTPKTREILELLQGMYEAISRGFVSGFEVALYIDPSKSMDISESYTFEVNNKEESKIEEETIKKFCLVLQKLKPLPSEKYATIKLYYNETVPVDYNPRGFKDGRSHSFQYNKEKKKYEQVKMYIKDTSNGNKNILNKETNKGKNKGIPSTFNTTLQTIPNTTPPPTPNTTLQTIPNTTPPPTPNTTLQTIPNTTHTEVRCACDHNSDTFELIQCDECNHWLHTVCCGFFSNTDKRIPKIYYCGFCSGGVDKNRSIMRKFLSVVYNEGIRTKQWLMERIGMNKNLFPKMFNRLIEEGFVKSKGPRKIEIIKNEKIKKKIKEYFQEKRTSIPEKDIKCVV
;
A
#
# COMPACT_ATOMS: atom_id res chain seq x y z
N MET A 1 19.52 -33.62 -10.04
CA MET A 1 19.33 -32.38 -9.25
C MET A 1 19.86 -31.21 -10.05
N GLN A 2 19.12 -30.11 -10.18
CA GLN A 2 19.56 -28.95 -10.97
C GLN A 2 19.57 -27.73 -10.04
N THR A 3 20.77 -27.31 -9.63
CA THR A 3 20.97 -26.21 -8.68
C THR A 3 20.64 -24.89 -9.36
N GLN A 4 19.37 -24.48 -9.27
CA GLN A 4 18.87 -23.27 -9.90
C GLN A 4 19.59 -22.05 -9.29
N LYS A 5 20.51 -21.47 -10.07
CA LYS A 5 21.32 -20.32 -9.67
C LYS A 5 20.39 -19.16 -9.30
N GLN A 6 20.28 -18.86 -8.00
CA GLN A 6 19.44 -17.76 -7.52
C GLN A 6 19.82 -16.46 -8.22
N SER A 7 18.82 -15.69 -8.64
CA SER A 7 19.08 -14.34 -9.13
C SER A 7 19.60 -13.48 -7.98
N GLN A 8 20.37 -12.44 -8.28
CA GLN A 8 20.88 -11.55 -7.24
C GLN A 8 19.74 -10.88 -6.45
N ILE A 9 18.58 -10.65 -7.07
CA ILE A 9 17.38 -10.13 -6.39
C ILE A 9 16.82 -11.16 -5.40
N GLN A 10 16.79 -12.45 -5.75
CA GLN A 10 16.37 -13.51 -4.83
C GLN A 10 17.33 -13.63 -3.64
N LEU A 11 18.65 -13.61 -3.91
CA LEU A 11 19.68 -13.59 -2.86
C LEU A 11 19.59 -12.35 -1.96
N LEU A 12 19.29 -11.18 -2.52
CA LEU A 12 19.10 -9.93 -1.78
C LEU A 12 17.91 -10.03 -0.83
N ILE A 13 16.76 -10.47 -1.32
CA ILE A 13 15.53 -10.63 -0.53
C ILE A 13 15.73 -11.67 0.57
N HIS A 14 16.34 -12.82 0.23
CA HIS A 14 16.69 -13.85 1.21
C HIS A 14 17.59 -13.28 2.31
N THR A 15 18.62 -12.52 1.93
CA THR A 15 19.59 -11.94 2.88
C THR A 15 18.90 -10.92 3.77
N THR A 16 18.20 -9.95 3.19
CA THR A 16 17.43 -8.93 3.91
C THR A 16 16.42 -9.53 4.88
N PHE A 17 15.66 -10.55 4.48
CA PHE A 17 14.73 -11.24 5.37
C PHE A 17 15.46 -11.98 6.50
N SER A 18 16.61 -12.60 6.21
CA SER A 18 17.45 -13.25 7.23
C SER A 18 17.96 -12.25 8.27
N CYS A 19 18.42 -11.07 7.82
CA CYS A 19 18.87 -9.98 8.69
C CYS A 19 17.73 -9.47 9.60
N ILE A 20 16.52 -9.28 9.08
CA ILE A 20 15.34 -8.91 9.88
C ILE A 20 15.02 -10.02 10.89
N ALA A 21 14.88 -11.26 10.44
CA ALA A 21 14.44 -12.36 11.28
C ALA A 21 15.38 -12.65 12.46
N TYR A 22 16.70 -12.50 12.24
CA TYR A 22 17.70 -12.64 13.30
C TYR A 22 17.78 -11.39 14.19
N LEU A 23 18.01 -10.19 13.62
CA LEU A 23 18.28 -8.98 14.41
C LEU A 23 17.03 -8.40 15.10
N ARG A 24 15.83 -8.93 14.81
CA ARG A 24 14.57 -8.62 15.51
C ARG A 24 13.99 -9.80 16.28
N ASP A 25 14.77 -10.87 16.52
CA ASP A 25 14.39 -11.99 17.39
C ASP A 25 13.10 -12.71 16.94
N LEU A 26 12.87 -12.83 15.63
CA LEU A 26 11.66 -13.48 15.08
C LEU A 26 11.79 -15.01 14.99
N LEU A 27 13.03 -15.52 15.01
CA LEU A 27 13.39 -16.92 14.92
C LEU A 27 14.67 -17.16 15.75
N ASP A 28 14.79 -18.32 16.37
CA ASP A 28 15.97 -18.70 17.15
C ASP A 28 17.17 -19.12 16.29
N ASP A 29 18.37 -19.08 16.88
CA ASP A 29 19.66 -19.39 16.24
C ASP A 29 19.69 -20.68 15.41
N SER A 30 18.94 -21.73 15.79
CA SER A 30 18.90 -22.99 15.02
C SER A 30 18.29 -22.83 13.61
N CYS A 31 17.65 -21.70 13.34
CA CYS A 31 17.10 -21.34 12.03
C CYS A 31 18.14 -20.71 11.09
N PHE A 32 19.39 -20.48 11.50
CA PHE A 32 20.38 -19.73 10.73
C PHE A 32 21.75 -20.42 10.61
N GLU A 33 22.46 -20.14 9.51
CA GLU A 33 23.89 -20.40 9.33
C GLU A 33 24.67 -19.09 9.17
N ASP A 34 25.99 -19.15 9.36
CA ASP A 34 26.88 -18.02 9.11
C ASP A 34 27.22 -17.92 7.61
N GLN A 35 26.82 -16.81 6.98
CA GLN A 35 27.17 -16.47 5.61
C GLN A 35 28.21 -15.35 5.58
N VAL A 36 29.32 -15.58 4.88
CA VAL A 36 30.29 -14.52 4.57
C VAL A 36 29.76 -13.66 3.42
N VAL A 37 29.62 -12.36 3.67
CA VAL A 37 29.38 -11.32 2.65
C VAL A 37 30.56 -10.36 2.67
N GLY A 38 31.49 -10.58 1.75
CA GLY A 38 32.75 -9.83 1.65
C GLY A 38 33.61 -10.01 2.90
N LYS A 39 33.79 -8.95 3.70
CA LYS A 39 34.54 -8.95 4.97
C LYS A 39 33.66 -9.04 6.22
N SER A 40 32.36 -9.31 6.10
CA SER A 40 31.46 -9.50 7.25
C SER A 40 30.78 -10.86 7.22
N VAL A 41 30.61 -11.45 8.41
CA VAL A 41 29.69 -12.56 8.63
C VAL A 41 28.31 -12.00 8.94
N ILE A 42 27.27 -12.59 8.36
CA ILE A 42 25.86 -12.31 8.64
C ILE A 42 25.12 -13.64 8.82
N LYS A 43 23.98 -13.62 9.52
CA LYS A 43 23.11 -14.79 9.64
C LYS A 43 22.23 -14.94 8.40
N LYS A 44 22.23 -16.14 7.82
CA LYS A 44 21.43 -16.55 6.67
C LYS A 44 20.42 -17.60 7.12
N LEU A 45 19.15 -17.41 6.79
CA LEU A 45 18.08 -18.35 7.10
C LEU A 45 18.33 -19.70 6.39
N ILE A 46 18.22 -20.82 7.10
CA ILE A 46 18.38 -22.18 6.54
C ILE A 46 17.07 -22.98 6.59
N ARG A 47 16.97 -24.05 5.79
CA ARG A 47 15.77 -24.90 5.74
C ARG A 47 15.75 -25.91 6.88
N THR A 48 14.93 -25.64 7.89
CA THR A 48 14.66 -26.48 9.05
C THR A 48 13.17 -26.85 9.08
N PRO A 49 12.70 -27.71 10.01
CA PRO A 49 11.27 -27.91 10.21
C PRO A 49 10.52 -26.62 10.58
N LYS A 50 11.15 -25.72 11.36
CA LYS A 50 10.58 -24.43 11.79
C LYS A 50 10.45 -23.44 10.62
N THR A 51 11.48 -23.34 9.77
CA THR A 51 11.54 -22.33 8.69
C THR A 51 10.85 -22.77 7.39
N ARG A 52 10.30 -23.98 7.33
CA ARG A 52 9.70 -24.57 6.12
C ARG A 52 8.66 -23.65 5.47
N GLU A 53 7.69 -23.16 6.26
CA GLU A 53 6.62 -22.29 5.75
C GLU A 53 7.14 -20.97 5.19
N ILE A 54 8.03 -20.30 5.94
CA ILE A 54 8.52 -18.98 5.56
C ILE A 54 9.44 -19.04 4.33
N LEU A 55 10.20 -20.12 4.16
CA LEU A 55 10.97 -20.36 2.94
C LEU A 55 10.08 -20.68 1.73
N GLU A 56 8.91 -21.29 1.93
CA GLU A 56 7.95 -21.53 0.85
C GLU A 56 7.15 -20.26 0.47
N LEU A 57 6.89 -19.37 1.44
CA LEU A 57 6.46 -17.98 1.17
C LEU A 57 7.51 -17.23 0.35
N LEU A 58 8.77 -17.20 0.80
CA LEU A 58 9.86 -16.54 0.07
C LEU A 58 10.00 -17.10 -1.37
N GLN A 59 9.83 -18.41 -1.57
CA GLN A 59 9.82 -19.03 -2.90
C GLN A 59 8.70 -18.49 -3.80
N GLY A 60 7.50 -18.24 -3.26
CA GLY A 60 6.41 -17.56 -3.96
C GLY A 60 6.78 -16.13 -4.36
N MET A 61 7.44 -15.38 -3.48
CA MET A 61 7.94 -14.03 -3.80
C MET A 61 8.96 -14.05 -4.93
N TYR A 62 9.91 -15.00 -4.89
CA TYR A 62 10.94 -15.15 -5.92
C TYR A 62 10.34 -15.39 -7.31
N GLU A 63 9.30 -16.22 -7.41
CA GLU A 63 8.60 -16.46 -8.67
C GLU A 63 7.88 -15.19 -9.15
N ALA A 64 7.14 -14.50 -8.27
CA ALA A 64 6.38 -13.30 -8.60
C ALA A 64 7.27 -12.14 -9.11
N ILE A 65 8.48 -12.04 -8.55
CA ILE A 65 9.50 -11.06 -8.93
C ILE A 65 10.19 -11.48 -10.23
N SER A 66 10.55 -12.75 -10.40
CA SER A 66 11.13 -13.26 -11.66
C SER A 66 10.15 -13.20 -12.85
N ARG A 67 8.83 -13.26 -12.59
CA ARG A 67 7.78 -12.97 -13.61
C ARG A 67 7.59 -11.47 -13.89
N GLY A 68 8.26 -10.60 -13.13
CA GLY A 68 8.15 -9.15 -13.27
C GLY A 68 6.83 -8.56 -12.81
N PHE A 69 6.04 -9.24 -11.98
CA PHE A 69 4.71 -8.77 -11.52
C PHE A 69 4.77 -7.87 -10.27
N VAL A 70 5.86 -7.95 -9.51
CA VAL A 70 6.04 -7.22 -8.24
C VAL A 70 6.81 -5.92 -8.46
N SER A 71 6.29 -4.84 -7.86
CA SER A 71 6.87 -3.49 -7.79
C SER A 71 7.55 -3.18 -6.46
N GLY A 72 7.29 -3.99 -5.43
CA GLY A 72 7.85 -3.84 -4.10
C GLY A 72 7.26 -4.85 -3.13
N PHE A 73 7.80 -4.92 -1.92
CA PHE A 73 7.24 -5.70 -0.82
C PHE A 73 7.50 -5.00 0.52
N GLU A 74 6.76 -5.39 1.56
CA GLU A 74 6.95 -4.87 2.90
C GLU A 74 6.89 -6.02 3.91
N VAL A 75 7.89 -6.08 4.80
CA VAL A 75 7.86 -6.95 5.98
C VAL A 75 7.39 -6.07 7.14
N ALA A 76 6.27 -6.41 7.75
CA ALA A 76 5.64 -5.62 8.80
C ALA A 76 5.50 -6.44 10.09
N LEU A 77 5.83 -5.82 11.22
CA LEU A 77 5.86 -6.41 12.55
C LEU A 77 4.81 -5.76 13.45
N TYR A 78 4.07 -6.59 14.19
CA TYR A 78 2.95 -6.19 15.05
C TYR A 78 2.92 -7.04 16.32
N ILE A 79 2.33 -6.52 17.40
CA ILE A 79 2.34 -7.17 18.74
C ILE A 79 1.03 -7.88 19.04
N ASP A 80 -0.11 -7.30 18.65
CA ASP A 80 -1.44 -7.86 18.88
C ASP A 80 -1.92 -8.56 17.61
N PRO A 81 -2.18 -9.88 17.62
CA PRO A 81 -2.54 -10.62 16.42
C PRO A 81 -3.95 -10.25 15.92
N SER A 82 -4.86 -9.85 16.82
CA SER A 82 -6.18 -9.30 16.48
C SER A 82 -6.10 -7.87 15.92
N LYS A 83 -4.92 -7.22 15.99
CA LYS A 83 -4.64 -5.92 15.38
C LYS A 83 -3.44 -6.00 14.43
N SER A 84 -3.51 -6.93 13.47
CA SER A 84 -2.56 -7.06 12.34
C SER A 84 -2.39 -5.80 11.46
N MET A 85 -3.17 -4.75 11.71
CA MET A 85 -3.09 -3.42 11.10
C MET A 85 -2.49 -2.33 12.02
N ASP A 86 -2.16 -2.61 13.28
CA ASP A 86 -1.43 -1.69 14.18
C ASP A 86 0.07 -2.00 14.14
N ILE A 87 0.67 -1.65 13.00
CA ILE A 87 2.06 -1.98 12.68
C ILE A 87 3.02 -1.20 13.59
N SER A 88 3.79 -1.94 14.38
CA SER A 88 4.78 -1.41 15.33
C SER A 88 6.12 -1.08 14.66
N GLU A 89 6.46 -1.82 13.61
CA GLU A 89 7.66 -1.60 12.78
C GLU A 89 7.43 -2.16 11.37
N SER A 90 7.96 -1.51 10.33
CA SER A 90 7.98 -2.12 8.99
C SER A 90 9.18 -1.72 8.14
N TYR A 91 9.47 -2.60 7.17
CA TYR A 91 10.56 -2.50 6.21
C TYR A 91 9.96 -2.60 4.80
N THR A 92 9.80 -1.46 4.13
CA THR A 92 9.30 -1.41 2.74
C THR A 92 10.46 -1.40 1.76
N PHE A 93 10.42 -2.26 0.74
CA PHE A 93 11.43 -2.41 -0.31
C PHE A 93 10.80 -2.22 -1.69
N GLU A 94 11.37 -1.35 -2.52
CA GLU A 94 10.98 -1.21 -3.93
C GLU A 94 11.72 -2.23 -4.81
N VAL A 95 11.04 -2.75 -5.85
CA VAL A 95 11.59 -3.74 -6.79
C VAL A 95 11.54 -3.18 -8.21
N ASN A 96 12.72 -2.92 -8.79
CA ASN A 96 12.88 -2.40 -10.15
C ASN A 96 13.56 -3.43 -11.07
N ASN A 97 12.76 -4.12 -11.89
CA ASN A 97 13.20 -5.25 -12.72
C ASN A 97 13.95 -4.84 -14.01
N LYS A 98 14.64 -3.69 -14.03
CA LYS A 98 15.22 -3.08 -15.26
C LYS A 98 16.72 -3.26 -15.45
N GLU A 99 17.46 -3.59 -14.39
CA GLU A 99 18.92 -3.66 -14.40
C GLU A 99 19.36 -4.92 -13.62
N GLU A 100 20.37 -5.66 -14.12
CA GLU A 100 20.97 -6.74 -13.34
C GLU A 100 21.72 -6.12 -12.14
N SER A 101 21.42 -6.63 -10.95
CA SER A 101 21.72 -5.95 -9.70
C SER A 101 22.77 -6.72 -8.92
N LYS A 102 23.96 -6.17 -8.69
CA LYS A 102 24.93 -6.80 -7.78
C LYS A 102 24.70 -6.33 -6.34
N ILE A 103 24.67 -7.27 -5.41
CA ILE A 103 24.55 -6.97 -3.97
C ILE A 103 25.83 -6.29 -3.48
N GLU A 104 25.72 -5.05 -3.00
CA GLU A 104 26.84 -4.35 -2.34
C GLU A 104 26.93 -4.75 -0.86
N GLU A 105 28.08 -5.31 -0.45
CA GLU A 105 28.41 -5.65 0.94
C GLU A 105 28.09 -4.51 1.92
N GLU A 106 28.52 -3.29 1.58
CA GLU A 106 28.34 -2.09 2.41
C GLU A 106 26.86 -1.76 2.65
N THR A 107 25.98 -2.05 1.68
CA THR A 107 24.53 -1.85 1.81
C THR A 107 23.93 -2.81 2.84
N ILE A 108 24.33 -4.08 2.84
CA ILE A 108 23.90 -5.03 3.88
C ILE A 108 24.43 -4.63 5.26
N LYS A 109 25.71 -4.21 5.37
CA LYS A 109 26.25 -3.73 6.66
C LYS A 109 25.46 -2.53 7.19
N LYS A 110 25.14 -1.55 6.34
CA LYS A 110 24.30 -0.40 6.74
C LYS A 110 22.92 -0.84 7.23
N PHE A 111 22.29 -1.81 6.56
CA PHE A 111 21.00 -2.36 6.98
C PHE A 111 21.10 -3.05 8.35
N CYS A 112 22.07 -3.95 8.55
CA CYS A 112 22.31 -4.60 9.84
C CYS A 112 22.63 -3.60 10.96
N LEU A 113 23.48 -2.60 10.70
CA LEU A 113 23.85 -1.54 11.65
C LEU A 113 22.68 -0.61 12.00
N VAL A 114 21.66 -0.51 11.16
CA VAL A 114 20.40 0.19 11.49
C VAL A 114 19.53 -0.72 12.37
N LEU A 115 19.29 -1.98 11.97
CA LEU A 115 18.53 -2.95 12.77
C LEU A 115 19.09 -3.12 14.20
N GLN A 116 20.43 -3.11 14.36
CA GLN A 116 21.12 -3.21 15.65
C GLN A 116 20.99 -1.97 16.56
N LYS A 117 20.61 -0.81 16.02
CA LYS A 117 20.36 0.42 16.82
C LYS A 117 18.94 0.53 17.34
N LEU A 118 18.06 -0.37 16.90
CA LEU A 118 16.64 -0.33 17.25
C LEU A 118 16.43 -0.86 18.66
N LYS A 119 15.40 -0.34 19.32
CA LYS A 119 14.96 -0.92 20.60
C LYS A 119 14.53 -2.39 20.39
N PRO A 120 14.74 -3.28 21.37
CA PRO A 120 14.14 -4.60 21.37
C PRO A 120 12.62 -4.49 21.20
N LEU A 121 12.04 -5.45 20.48
CA LEU A 121 10.60 -5.67 20.49
C LEU A 121 10.22 -6.44 21.78
N PRO A 122 8.93 -6.48 22.16
CA PRO A 122 8.43 -7.45 23.13
C PRO A 122 8.79 -8.90 22.77
N SER A 123 8.69 -9.79 23.75
CA SER A 123 8.92 -11.24 23.55
C SER A 123 7.91 -11.82 22.56
N GLU A 124 6.63 -11.58 22.80
CA GLU A 124 5.53 -11.91 21.88
C GLU A 124 5.40 -10.83 20.79
N LYS A 125 5.46 -11.29 19.53
CA LYS A 125 5.52 -10.46 18.32
C LYS A 125 5.23 -11.31 17.10
N TYR A 126 4.64 -10.70 16.08
CA TYR A 126 4.20 -11.35 14.85
C TYR A 126 4.76 -10.61 13.64
N ALA A 127 4.88 -11.32 12.52
CA ALA A 127 5.43 -10.80 11.27
C ALA A 127 4.56 -11.21 10.08
N THR A 128 4.32 -10.27 9.18
CA THR A 128 3.62 -10.49 7.90
C THR A 128 4.44 -9.95 6.74
N ILE A 129 4.20 -10.47 5.53
CA ILE A 129 4.84 -9.99 4.30
C ILE A 129 3.77 -9.58 3.29
N LYS A 130 3.79 -8.32 2.86
CA LYS A 130 2.89 -7.77 1.86
C LYS A 130 3.62 -7.59 0.53
N LEU A 131 3.06 -8.08 -0.56
CA LEU A 131 3.55 -7.84 -1.92
C LEU A 131 2.78 -6.69 -2.57
N TYR A 132 3.48 -5.80 -3.27
CA TYR A 132 2.90 -4.70 -4.04
C TYR A 132 3.03 -4.99 -5.55
N TYR A 133 1.92 -5.25 -6.24
CA TYR A 133 1.94 -5.56 -7.66
C TYR A 133 2.00 -4.31 -8.54
N ASN A 134 2.53 -4.48 -9.76
CA ASN A 134 2.52 -3.47 -10.81
C ASN A 134 1.30 -3.60 -11.76
N GLU A 135 1.23 -2.73 -12.78
CA GLU A 135 0.16 -2.71 -13.78
C GLU A 135 0.06 -3.98 -14.66
N THR A 136 1.05 -4.90 -14.62
CA THR A 136 1.13 -6.07 -15.52
C THR A 136 0.78 -7.41 -14.87
N VAL A 137 0.34 -7.41 -13.60
CA VAL A 137 -0.11 -8.64 -12.92
C VAL A 137 -1.49 -9.10 -13.45
N PRO A 138 -1.72 -10.40 -13.67
CA PRO A 138 -3.08 -10.94 -13.90
C PRO A 138 -4.01 -10.70 -12.70
N VAL A 139 -5.32 -10.68 -12.93
CA VAL A 139 -6.35 -10.38 -11.89
C VAL A 139 -6.58 -11.58 -10.95
N ASP A 140 -6.38 -12.79 -11.46
CA ASP A 140 -6.46 -14.07 -10.75
C ASP A 140 -5.15 -14.45 -10.03
N TYR A 141 -4.00 -13.94 -10.50
CA TYR A 141 -2.70 -14.32 -9.96
C TYR A 141 -2.51 -13.96 -8.47
N ASN A 142 -2.16 -14.97 -7.69
CA ASN A 142 -1.51 -14.88 -6.38
C ASN A 142 -0.37 -15.93 -6.32
N PRO A 143 0.82 -15.61 -5.78
CA PRO A 143 1.90 -16.57 -5.57
C PRO A 143 1.56 -17.60 -4.50
N ARG A 144 2.25 -18.75 -4.52
CA ARG A 144 2.13 -19.78 -3.47
C ARG A 144 2.32 -19.18 -2.08
N GLY A 145 1.39 -19.47 -1.17
CA GLY A 145 1.37 -18.98 0.21
C GLY A 145 0.76 -17.59 0.40
N PHE A 146 0.45 -16.86 -0.68
CA PHE A 146 -0.17 -15.53 -0.65
C PHE A 146 -1.62 -15.56 -1.13
N LYS A 147 -2.40 -14.59 -0.67
CA LYS A 147 -3.79 -14.30 -1.07
C LYS A 147 -4.01 -12.79 -1.18
N ASP A 148 -5.03 -12.38 -1.94
CA ASP A 148 -5.30 -10.95 -2.18
C ASP A 148 -5.52 -10.20 -0.85
N GLY A 149 -4.72 -9.14 -0.65
CA GLY A 149 -4.65 -8.39 0.60
C GLY A 149 -5.72 -7.33 0.78
N ARG A 150 -6.61 -7.15 -0.22
CA ARG A 150 -7.76 -6.22 -0.28
C ARG A 150 -7.46 -4.71 -0.13
N SER A 151 -6.55 -4.29 0.74
CA SER A 151 -6.12 -2.89 0.94
C SER A 151 -4.75 -2.61 0.32
N HIS A 152 -4.57 -1.44 -0.30
CA HIS A 152 -3.28 -1.03 -0.85
C HIS A 152 -2.23 -0.63 0.21
N SER A 153 -2.59 -0.46 1.49
CA SER A 153 -1.62 -0.08 2.53
C SER A 153 -1.89 -0.82 3.83
N PHE A 154 -0.87 -1.08 4.63
CA PHE A 154 -1.13 -1.26 6.06
C PHE A 154 -1.68 0.04 6.65
N GLN A 155 -2.45 -0.06 7.72
CA GLN A 155 -2.67 1.11 8.55
C GLN A 155 -1.43 1.31 9.43
N TYR A 156 -1.18 2.56 9.81
CA TYR A 156 -0.08 2.90 10.70
C TYR A 156 -0.61 3.91 11.70
N ASN A 157 -0.32 3.71 12.99
CA ASN A 157 -0.67 4.67 14.01
C ASN A 157 -0.06 6.05 13.64
N LYS A 158 -0.92 7.08 13.56
CA LYS A 158 -0.55 8.38 12.99
C LYS A 158 0.24 9.25 13.96
N GLU A 159 0.24 8.94 15.25
CA GLU A 159 0.67 9.84 16.32
C GLU A 159 2.18 9.75 16.64
N LYS A 160 2.86 8.69 16.19
CA LYS A 160 4.24 8.38 16.59
C LYS A 160 5.12 7.98 15.41
N LYS A 161 5.61 8.96 14.63
CA LYS A 161 6.52 8.69 13.49
C LYS A 161 7.86 9.43 13.57
N LYS A 162 8.94 8.65 13.63
CA LYS A 162 10.29 9.06 13.19
C LYS A 162 10.70 8.11 12.07
N TYR A 163 11.18 8.65 10.96
CA TYR A 163 11.54 7.89 9.76
C TYR A 163 13.05 7.73 9.66
N GLU A 164 13.53 6.55 9.26
CA GLU A 164 14.93 6.33 8.88
C GLU A 164 14.98 5.62 7.52
N GLN A 165 15.48 6.31 6.49
CA GLN A 165 15.53 5.78 5.13
C GLN A 165 16.90 5.16 4.83
N VAL A 166 16.93 3.83 4.69
CA VAL A 166 18.11 3.09 4.26
C VAL A 166 18.03 2.90 2.75
N LYS A 167 18.53 3.88 1.98
CA LYS A 167 18.62 3.70 0.53
C LYS A 167 19.65 2.61 0.22
N MET A 168 19.15 1.49 -0.30
CA MET A 168 19.99 0.41 -0.81
C MET A 168 20.50 0.85 -2.18
N TYR A 169 21.77 0.59 -2.47
CA TYR A 169 22.34 0.90 -3.78
C TYR A 169 22.81 -0.36 -4.47
N ILE A 170 22.59 -0.35 -5.78
CA ILE A 170 22.98 -1.36 -6.74
C ILE A 170 23.80 -0.62 -7.78
N LYS A 171 24.97 -1.17 -8.11
CA LYS A 171 25.81 -0.70 -9.21
C LYS A 171 26.17 -1.89 -10.08
N ASP A 172 26.09 -1.70 -11.39
CA ASP A 172 26.77 -2.59 -12.33
C ASP A 172 28.30 -2.46 -12.14
N THR A 173 29.03 -3.55 -12.36
CA THR A 173 30.50 -3.60 -12.27
C THR A 173 31.16 -3.91 -13.62
N SER A 174 30.50 -3.55 -14.72
CA SER A 174 30.95 -3.67 -16.09
C SER A 174 31.99 -2.60 -16.51
N ASN A 175 33.21 -2.66 -15.94
CA ASN A 175 34.47 -2.43 -16.67
C ASN A 175 35.70 -2.46 -15.74
N GLY A 176 36.65 -3.34 -16.03
CA GLY A 176 38.01 -3.30 -15.51
C GLY A 176 39.02 -2.95 -16.62
N ASN A 177 39.95 -2.05 -16.32
CA ASN A 177 41.18 -1.73 -17.07
C ASN A 177 41.08 -1.37 -18.57
N LYS A 178 41.40 -0.10 -18.86
CA LYS A 178 42.48 0.27 -19.80
C LYS A 178 43.07 1.64 -19.42
N ASN A 179 44.31 1.90 -19.84
CA ASN A 179 45.20 2.88 -19.22
C ASN A 179 45.41 4.18 -20.04
N ILE A 180 46.09 5.14 -19.40
CA ILE A 180 46.90 6.24 -19.99
C ILE A 180 46.17 7.51 -20.48
N LEU A 181 46.30 8.56 -19.65
CA LEU A 181 46.76 9.93 -19.96
C LEU A 181 46.04 10.76 -21.05
N ASN A 182 45.33 11.83 -20.64
CA ASN A 182 45.84 13.21 -20.83
C ASN A 182 45.12 14.29 -20.00
N LYS A 183 45.64 15.52 -20.07
CA LYS A 183 45.28 16.70 -19.24
C LYS A 183 44.11 17.56 -19.78
N GLU A 184 43.47 18.25 -18.83
CA GLU A 184 42.97 19.65 -18.87
C GLU A 184 41.73 20.11 -19.70
N THR A 185 41.10 21.17 -19.17
CA THR A 185 40.10 22.09 -19.75
C THR A 185 38.62 21.67 -19.97
N ASN A 186 37.76 22.22 -19.10
CA ASN A 186 36.50 22.91 -19.40
C ASN A 186 35.65 22.51 -20.64
N LYS A 187 34.48 21.88 -20.38
CA LYS A 187 33.17 22.58 -20.39
C LYS A 187 32.04 21.69 -19.84
N GLY A 188 31.01 22.31 -19.26
CA GLY A 188 29.93 21.59 -18.57
C GLY A 188 29.01 20.81 -19.49
N LYS A 189 28.58 19.62 -19.03
CA LYS A 189 27.46 18.84 -19.59
C LYS A 189 26.64 18.22 -18.47
N ASN A 190 25.33 18.12 -18.68
CA ASN A 190 24.42 17.39 -17.80
C ASN A 190 24.89 15.94 -17.60
N LYS A 191 24.91 15.47 -16.35
CA LYS A 191 24.92 14.03 -16.04
C LYS A 191 23.55 13.62 -15.53
N GLY A 192 23.05 12.48 -16.02
CA GLY A 192 21.75 11.94 -15.63
C GLY A 192 21.71 11.51 -14.16
N ILE A 193 20.50 11.50 -13.60
CA ILE A 193 20.23 11.03 -12.24
C ILE A 193 20.34 9.49 -12.22
N PRO A 194 21.16 8.87 -11.36
CA PRO A 194 21.22 7.42 -11.24
C PRO A 194 19.93 6.81 -10.69
N SER A 195 19.60 5.60 -11.16
CA SER A 195 18.56 4.73 -10.59
C SER A 195 18.76 4.54 -9.07
N THR A 196 17.69 4.52 -8.28
CA THR A 196 17.75 4.30 -6.82
C THR A 196 16.85 3.15 -6.37
N PHE A 197 17.30 2.39 -5.37
CA PHE A 197 16.45 1.52 -4.56
C PHE A 197 16.22 2.22 -3.21
N ASN A 198 14.96 2.30 -2.77
CA ASN A 198 14.60 2.95 -1.52
C ASN A 198 14.09 1.90 -0.53
N THR A 199 14.72 1.80 0.65
CA THR A 199 14.13 1.13 1.82
C THR A 199 13.81 2.17 2.88
N THR A 200 12.66 2.03 3.54
CA THR A 200 12.23 2.91 4.63
C THR A 200 11.92 2.10 5.87
N LEU A 201 12.49 2.49 7.01
CA LEU A 201 12.09 2.04 8.34
C LEU A 201 11.12 3.04 8.98
N GLN A 202 10.22 2.51 9.80
CA GLN A 202 9.30 3.25 10.66
C GLN A 202 9.40 2.69 12.09
N THR A 203 9.60 3.55 13.10
CA THR A 203 9.84 3.13 14.49
C THR A 203 9.12 4.01 15.52
N ILE A 204 8.83 3.43 16.70
CA ILE A 204 8.01 4.03 17.76
C ILE A 204 8.79 4.18 19.07
N PRO A 205 8.77 5.35 19.74
CA PRO A 205 9.15 5.49 21.14
C PRO A 205 7.94 5.31 22.08
N ASN A 206 8.11 4.54 23.16
CA ASN A 206 7.13 4.39 24.25
C ASN A 206 7.70 4.84 25.60
N THR A 207 6.80 5.24 26.50
CA THR A 207 7.08 5.73 27.86
C THR A 207 6.09 5.14 28.87
N THR A 208 6.59 4.23 29.73
CA THR A 208 6.09 3.83 31.07
C THR A 208 4.68 3.20 31.24
N PRO A 209 4.46 2.39 32.31
CA PRO A 209 3.34 1.44 32.42
C PRO A 209 2.17 1.89 33.35
N PRO A 210 1.06 1.12 33.43
CA PRO A 210 -0.18 1.50 34.12
C PRO A 210 -0.43 0.76 35.47
N PRO A 211 -1.47 1.18 36.22
CA PRO A 211 -2.22 0.33 37.15
C PRO A 211 -3.64 0.00 36.64
N THR A 212 -4.24 -1.07 37.19
CA THR A 212 -5.60 -1.61 36.95
C THR A 212 -6.32 -1.84 38.30
N PRO A 213 -7.54 -2.39 38.37
CA PRO A 213 -8.79 -2.16 37.60
C PRO A 213 -9.98 -1.78 38.54
N ASN A 214 -11.22 -1.66 38.03
CA ASN A 214 -12.38 -2.24 38.75
C ASN A 214 -13.70 -2.42 37.95
N THR A 215 -14.41 -3.46 38.37
CA THR A 215 -15.64 -4.15 37.91
C THR A 215 -16.96 -3.35 37.98
N THR A 216 -17.98 -3.68 37.14
CA THR A 216 -19.35 -4.16 37.52
C THR A 216 -20.35 -4.23 36.32
N LEU A 217 -21.34 -5.14 36.37
CA LEU A 217 -22.40 -5.44 35.38
C LEU A 217 -23.82 -5.15 35.94
N GLN A 218 -24.82 -4.85 35.08
CA GLN A 218 -26.27 -5.13 35.30
C GLN A 218 -27.17 -4.89 34.04
N THR A 219 -28.46 -5.28 34.06
CA THR A 219 -29.25 -5.66 32.84
C THR A 219 -30.79 -5.51 32.91
N ILE A 220 -31.45 -5.21 31.75
CA ILE A 220 -32.85 -5.60 31.32
C ILE A 220 -34.03 -4.85 32.05
N PRO A 221 -35.32 -4.71 31.57
CA PRO A 221 -36.11 -5.35 30.47
C PRO A 221 -36.84 -4.38 29.46
N ASN A 222 -38.06 -4.72 28.98
CA ASN A 222 -38.90 -4.09 27.91
C ASN A 222 -40.34 -3.70 28.39
N THR A 223 -41.16 -2.99 27.57
CA THR A 223 -42.58 -3.35 27.15
C THR A 223 -43.24 -2.31 26.19
N THR A 224 -44.54 -2.45 25.80
CA THR A 224 -45.11 -2.06 24.47
C THR A 224 -46.39 -1.16 24.42
N PRO A 225 -46.71 -0.49 23.26
CA PRO A 225 -47.92 0.36 22.95
C PRO A 225 -49.08 -0.44 22.25
N PRO A 226 -50.18 0.10 21.62
CA PRO A 226 -50.61 1.50 21.24
C PRO A 226 -52.11 1.86 21.56
N PRO A 227 -52.71 2.96 21.00
CA PRO A 227 -53.65 2.82 19.85
C PRO A 227 -53.66 3.98 18.79
N THR A 228 -54.59 3.90 17.81
CA THR A 228 -54.70 4.60 16.48
C THR A 228 -56.01 5.44 16.37
N PRO A 229 -56.56 5.95 15.21
CA PRO A 229 -56.18 5.87 13.77
C PRO A 229 -56.35 7.13 12.85
N ASN A 230 -55.77 7.07 11.64
CA ASN A 230 -56.40 7.32 10.30
C ASN A 230 -55.29 7.31 9.19
N THR A 231 -55.16 6.36 8.25
CA THR A 231 -56.08 5.90 7.16
C THR A 231 -56.08 6.89 5.96
N THR A 232 -55.61 6.63 4.72
CA THR A 232 -54.79 5.59 3.99
C THR A 232 -54.38 6.27 2.63
N LEU A 233 -53.45 5.91 1.72
CA LEU A 233 -52.55 4.80 1.31
C LEU A 233 -51.10 5.36 1.12
N GLN A 234 -49.97 4.66 0.96
CA GLN A 234 -49.55 3.30 0.53
C GLN A 234 -49.14 3.09 -0.95
N THR A 235 -47.82 3.11 -1.19
CA THR A 235 -47.10 2.11 -2.00
C THR A 235 -45.89 1.60 -1.22
N ILE A 236 -45.92 0.30 -0.87
CA ILE A 236 -44.86 -0.57 -0.31
C ILE A 236 -43.61 0.13 0.31
N PRO A 237 -43.61 0.42 1.63
CA PRO A 237 -42.38 0.66 2.37
C PRO A 237 -41.75 -0.68 2.78
N ASN A 238 -40.49 -0.93 2.40
CA ASN A 238 -39.68 -2.02 2.96
C ASN A 238 -38.44 -1.43 3.67
N THR A 239 -37.98 -2.10 4.73
CA THR A 239 -37.32 -1.42 5.86
C THR A 239 -35.81 -1.19 5.74
N THR A 240 -35.33 -0.22 6.52
CA THR A 240 -33.93 0.19 6.79
C THR A 240 -33.26 1.06 5.71
N HIS A 241 -32.71 2.20 6.15
CA HIS A 241 -32.06 3.18 5.28
C HIS A 241 -30.61 2.76 4.96
N THR A 242 -30.37 2.27 3.74
CA THR A 242 -29.00 2.09 3.24
C THR A 242 -28.42 3.43 2.79
N GLU A 243 -27.86 4.20 3.71
CA GLU A 243 -27.31 5.53 3.39
C GLU A 243 -26.06 5.46 2.48
N VAL A 244 -25.85 6.52 1.68
CA VAL A 244 -24.62 6.70 0.91
C VAL A 244 -23.50 7.12 1.88
N ARG A 245 -22.50 6.27 2.07
CA ARG A 245 -21.36 6.49 2.96
C ARG A 245 -20.06 6.41 2.16
N CYS A 246 -19.81 7.45 1.38
CA CYS A 246 -18.70 7.48 0.44
C CYS A 246 -17.41 8.06 1.06
N ALA A 247 -16.25 7.49 0.69
CA ALA A 247 -14.92 7.93 1.12
C ALA A 247 -14.50 9.36 0.69
N CYS A 248 -15.36 10.10 -0.02
CA CYS A 248 -15.17 11.53 -0.26
C CYS A 248 -15.84 12.43 0.79
N ASP A 249 -16.53 11.85 1.78
CA ASP A 249 -17.34 12.49 2.82
C ASP A 249 -18.46 13.37 2.24
N HIS A 250 -19.14 12.85 1.22
CA HIS A 250 -20.27 13.49 0.57
C HIS A 250 -21.31 12.43 0.18
N ASN A 251 -22.53 12.57 0.71
CA ASN A 251 -23.52 11.49 0.75
C ASN A 251 -24.63 11.65 -0.32
N SER A 252 -24.37 12.37 -1.42
CA SER A 252 -25.33 12.48 -2.53
C SER A 252 -25.36 11.23 -3.41
N ASP A 253 -26.54 10.94 -3.94
CA ASP A 253 -26.92 9.99 -4.98
C ASP A 253 -26.67 10.47 -6.43
N THR A 254 -26.26 11.73 -6.65
CA THR A 254 -26.06 12.34 -7.99
C THR A 254 -24.85 11.81 -8.79
N PHE A 255 -24.38 10.61 -8.47
CA PHE A 255 -23.28 9.87 -9.08
C PHE A 255 -23.64 8.39 -9.06
N GLU A 256 -23.21 7.61 -10.05
CA GLU A 256 -23.41 6.16 -10.04
C GLU A 256 -22.91 5.54 -8.73
N LEU A 257 -23.75 4.68 -8.13
CA LEU A 257 -23.53 4.07 -6.83
C LEU A 257 -23.25 2.57 -6.95
N ILE A 258 -22.37 2.07 -6.09
CA ILE A 258 -22.10 0.65 -5.86
C ILE A 258 -22.32 0.32 -4.39
N GLN A 259 -23.02 -0.79 -4.10
CA GLN A 259 -23.29 -1.26 -2.75
C GLN A 259 -22.17 -2.19 -2.28
N CYS A 260 -21.80 -2.12 -1.00
CA CYS A 260 -20.88 -3.06 -0.38
C CYS A 260 -21.62 -4.32 0.10
N ASP A 261 -21.22 -5.51 -0.34
CA ASP A 261 -21.84 -6.78 0.10
C ASP A 261 -21.60 -7.09 1.59
N GLU A 262 -20.56 -6.52 2.20
CA GLU A 262 -20.25 -6.70 3.63
C GLU A 262 -21.12 -5.80 4.52
N CYS A 263 -21.11 -4.49 4.26
CA CYS A 263 -21.72 -3.49 5.15
C CYS A 263 -23.00 -2.85 4.62
N ASN A 264 -23.50 -3.28 3.45
CA ASN A 264 -24.74 -2.82 2.80
C ASN A 264 -24.87 -1.31 2.50
N HIS A 265 -23.84 -0.50 2.80
CA HIS A 265 -23.80 0.92 2.46
C HIS A 265 -23.50 1.14 0.98
N TRP A 266 -23.99 2.26 0.43
CA TRP A 266 -23.71 2.70 -0.94
C TRP A 266 -22.53 3.67 -1.00
N LEU A 267 -21.73 3.61 -2.08
CA LEU A 267 -20.60 4.50 -2.33
C LEU A 267 -20.59 4.96 -3.79
N HIS A 268 -19.99 6.11 -4.10
CA HIS A 268 -19.80 6.51 -5.50
C HIS A 268 -18.83 5.57 -6.18
N THR A 269 -19.27 4.91 -7.24
CA THR A 269 -18.50 3.96 -8.05
C THR A 269 -17.17 4.57 -8.54
N VAL A 270 -17.19 5.85 -8.89
CA VAL A 270 -15.99 6.63 -9.25
C VAL A 270 -15.03 6.86 -8.08
N CYS A 271 -15.51 7.07 -6.85
CA CYS A 271 -14.63 7.18 -5.68
C CYS A 271 -13.98 5.84 -5.32
N CYS A 272 -14.72 4.74 -5.53
CA CYS A 272 -14.25 3.36 -5.38
C CYS A 272 -13.19 2.99 -6.43
N GLY A 273 -13.15 3.66 -7.59
CA GLY A 273 -12.08 3.51 -8.59
C GLY A 273 -12.53 2.87 -9.90
N PHE A 274 -13.83 2.64 -10.07
CA PHE A 274 -14.42 2.17 -11.32
C PHE A 274 -14.92 3.36 -12.14
N PHE A 275 -14.87 3.27 -13.47
CA PHE A 275 -15.29 4.39 -14.32
C PHE A 275 -16.82 4.57 -14.37
N SER A 276 -17.55 3.47 -14.22
CA SER A 276 -19.01 3.38 -14.20
C SER A 276 -19.44 2.06 -13.55
N ASN A 277 -20.74 1.88 -13.28
CA ASN A 277 -21.34 0.62 -12.86
C ASN A 277 -21.22 -0.51 -13.92
N THR A 278 -20.77 -0.17 -15.13
CA THR A 278 -20.49 -1.10 -16.24
C THR A 278 -18.99 -1.40 -16.43
N ASP A 279 -18.13 -0.95 -15.51
CA ASP A 279 -16.70 -1.22 -15.54
C ASP A 279 -16.41 -2.71 -15.28
N LYS A 280 -15.85 -3.40 -16.28
CA LYS A 280 -15.56 -4.85 -16.25
C LYS A 280 -14.59 -5.31 -15.15
N ARG A 281 -14.02 -4.37 -14.39
CA ARG A 281 -13.16 -4.63 -13.22
C ARG A 281 -13.95 -4.77 -11.91
N ILE A 282 -15.25 -4.44 -11.91
CA ILE A 282 -16.12 -4.66 -10.74
C ILE A 282 -16.27 -6.18 -10.52
N PRO A 283 -15.92 -6.71 -9.33
CA PRO A 283 -16.08 -8.12 -9.02
C PRO A 283 -17.56 -8.49 -8.81
N LYS A 284 -17.89 -9.79 -8.86
CA LYS A 284 -19.24 -10.31 -8.56
C LYS A 284 -19.68 -10.10 -7.10
N ILE A 285 -18.72 -9.89 -6.19
CA ILE A 285 -18.92 -9.58 -4.78
C ILE A 285 -17.94 -8.44 -4.49
N TYR A 286 -18.43 -7.28 -4.07
CA TYR A 286 -17.69 -6.05 -3.88
C TYR A 286 -17.63 -5.63 -2.39
N TYR A 287 -16.41 -5.53 -1.87
CA TYR A 287 -16.13 -5.03 -0.53
C TYR A 287 -15.54 -3.62 -0.60
N CYS A 288 -16.22 -2.65 -0.01
CA CYS A 288 -15.81 -1.25 -0.03
C CYS A 288 -14.51 -1.01 0.74
N GLY A 289 -13.79 0.07 0.42
CA GLY A 289 -12.49 0.37 1.06
C GLY A 289 -12.54 0.49 2.58
N PHE A 290 -13.69 0.78 3.19
CA PHE A 290 -13.83 0.75 4.66
C PHE A 290 -13.73 -0.67 5.22
N CYS A 291 -14.38 -1.65 4.58
CA CYS A 291 -14.31 -3.08 4.95
C CYS A 291 -13.01 -3.74 4.48
N SER A 292 -12.49 -3.32 3.32
CA SER A 292 -11.31 -3.90 2.67
C SER A 292 -9.96 -3.46 3.24
N GLY A 293 -9.94 -2.59 4.27
CA GLY A 293 -8.73 -2.26 5.04
C GLY A 293 -8.21 -0.82 4.95
N GLY A 294 -9.03 0.15 4.51
CA GLY A 294 -8.74 1.59 4.59
C GLY A 294 -9.08 2.38 3.32
N VAL A 295 -9.38 3.67 3.46
CA VAL A 295 -9.72 4.57 2.34
C VAL A 295 -8.75 5.74 2.19
N ASP A 296 -8.25 5.95 0.96
CA ASP A 296 -7.58 7.21 0.60
C ASP A 296 -8.64 8.23 0.12
N LYS A 297 -9.12 9.04 1.05
CA LYS A 297 -10.05 10.13 0.79
C LYS A 297 -9.55 11.10 -0.29
N ASN A 298 -8.25 11.40 -0.35
CA ASN A 298 -7.70 12.30 -1.37
C ASN A 298 -7.77 11.66 -2.77
N ARG A 299 -7.49 10.36 -2.88
CA ARG A 299 -7.62 9.62 -4.15
C ARG A 299 -9.08 9.46 -4.56
N SER A 300 -9.98 9.14 -3.64
CA SER A 300 -11.43 9.07 -3.89
C SER A 300 -11.99 10.42 -4.38
N ILE A 301 -11.58 11.53 -3.77
CA ILE A 301 -11.87 12.90 -4.23
C ILE A 301 -11.31 13.15 -5.62
N MET A 302 -10.02 12.84 -5.87
CA MET A 302 -9.40 13.08 -7.18
C MET A 302 -10.04 12.25 -8.30
N ARG A 303 -10.40 10.99 -8.04
CA ARG A 303 -11.17 10.16 -8.99
C ARG A 303 -12.52 10.83 -9.34
N LYS A 304 -13.25 11.35 -8.33
CA LYS A 304 -14.50 12.10 -8.53
C LYS A 304 -14.32 13.37 -9.36
N PHE A 305 -13.27 14.16 -9.06
CA PHE A 305 -12.88 15.32 -9.87
C PHE A 305 -12.59 14.95 -11.32
N LEU A 306 -11.77 13.92 -11.55
CA LEU A 306 -11.42 13.49 -12.90
C LEU A 306 -12.64 12.98 -13.68
N SER A 307 -13.59 12.30 -13.04
CA SER A 307 -14.85 11.91 -13.69
C SER A 307 -15.63 13.12 -14.18
N VAL A 308 -15.98 14.08 -13.29
CA VAL A 308 -16.74 15.28 -13.68
C VAL A 308 -15.97 16.09 -14.74
N VAL A 309 -14.68 16.35 -14.55
CA VAL A 309 -13.88 17.19 -15.46
C VAL A 309 -13.79 16.59 -16.87
N TYR A 310 -13.72 15.27 -17.03
CA TYR A 310 -13.56 14.65 -18.36
C TYR A 310 -14.88 14.22 -19.01
N ASN A 311 -15.91 13.91 -18.22
CA ASN A 311 -17.23 13.46 -18.71
C ASN A 311 -18.24 14.62 -18.83
N GLU A 312 -18.30 15.53 -17.85
CA GLU A 312 -19.24 16.68 -17.80
C GLU A 312 -18.58 18.00 -18.21
N GLY A 313 -17.25 18.09 -18.12
CA GLY A 313 -16.47 19.30 -18.40
C GLY A 313 -16.33 20.24 -17.19
N ILE A 314 -16.08 21.52 -17.46
CA ILE A 314 -16.00 22.57 -16.42
C ILE A 314 -16.70 23.82 -16.93
N ARG A 315 -17.82 24.21 -16.29
CA ARG A 315 -18.53 25.47 -16.59
C ARG A 315 -17.86 26.67 -15.91
N THR A 316 -17.70 26.59 -14.59
CA THR A 316 -16.97 27.55 -13.75
C THR A 316 -16.30 26.82 -12.57
N LYS A 317 -15.40 27.49 -11.84
CA LYS A 317 -14.85 26.95 -10.58
C LYS A 317 -15.94 26.70 -9.53
N GLN A 318 -16.89 27.63 -9.41
CA GLN A 318 -18.02 27.55 -8.48
C GLN A 318 -18.90 26.33 -8.82
N TRP A 319 -19.30 26.18 -10.08
CA TRP A 319 -20.09 25.04 -10.54
C TRP A 319 -19.39 23.70 -10.31
N LEU A 320 -18.07 23.62 -10.55
CA LEU A 320 -17.31 22.38 -10.30
C LEU A 320 -17.24 22.04 -8.81
N MET A 321 -17.10 23.05 -7.94
CA MET A 321 -17.10 22.87 -6.49
C MET A 321 -18.45 22.35 -5.99
N GLU A 322 -19.54 22.95 -6.46
CA GLU A 322 -20.92 22.55 -6.18
C GLU A 322 -21.21 21.13 -6.69
N ARG A 323 -20.89 20.85 -7.97
CA ARG A 323 -21.11 19.53 -8.60
C ARG A 323 -20.33 18.41 -7.93
N ILE A 324 -19.12 18.67 -7.44
CA ILE A 324 -18.32 17.70 -6.65
C ILE A 324 -18.85 17.55 -5.22
N GLY A 325 -19.58 18.55 -4.71
CA GLY A 325 -20.07 18.58 -3.33
C GLY A 325 -18.99 18.98 -2.31
N MET A 326 -18.02 19.81 -2.72
CA MET A 326 -16.83 20.13 -1.93
C MET A 326 -16.94 21.47 -1.18
N ASN A 327 -16.49 21.47 0.08
CA ASN A 327 -16.33 22.69 0.88
C ASN A 327 -15.30 23.67 0.24
N LYS A 328 -15.66 24.96 0.24
CA LYS A 328 -14.86 26.10 -0.24
C LYS A 328 -13.40 26.10 0.24
N ASN A 329 -13.11 25.58 1.43
CA ASN A 329 -11.77 25.55 2.02
C ASN A 329 -10.87 24.48 1.39
N LEU A 330 -11.44 23.36 0.91
CA LEU A 330 -10.68 22.25 0.31
C LEU A 330 -10.56 22.38 -1.21
N PHE A 331 -11.52 23.03 -1.86
CA PHE A 331 -11.58 23.14 -3.32
C PHE A 331 -10.32 23.75 -3.95
N PRO A 332 -9.73 24.87 -3.45
CA PRO A 332 -8.53 25.45 -4.05
C PRO A 332 -7.34 24.47 -4.08
N LYS A 333 -7.16 23.67 -3.03
CA LYS A 333 -6.08 22.68 -2.94
C LYS A 333 -6.24 21.56 -3.98
N MET A 334 -7.45 21.05 -4.17
CA MET A 334 -7.74 20.02 -5.17
C MET A 334 -7.71 20.58 -6.60
N PHE A 335 -8.18 21.81 -6.80
CA PHE A 335 -8.16 22.46 -8.11
C PHE A 335 -6.73 22.83 -8.56
N ASN A 336 -5.88 23.30 -7.65
CA ASN A 336 -4.47 23.56 -7.97
C ASN A 336 -3.73 22.27 -8.33
N ARG A 337 -4.00 21.16 -7.62
CA ARG A 337 -3.48 19.83 -7.96
C ARG A 337 -3.85 19.40 -9.39
N LEU A 338 -5.05 19.73 -9.89
CA LEU A 338 -5.42 19.46 -11.29
C LEU A 338 -4.58 20.26 -12.31
N ILE A 339 -4.12 21.47 -11.94
CA ILE A 339 -3.22 22.30 -12.77
C ILE A 339 -1.79 21.72 -12.72
N GLU A 340 -1.25 21.54 -11.50
CA GLU A 340 0.09 21.01 -11.24
C GLU A 340 0.31 19.65 -11.92
N GLU A 341 -0.71 18.79 -11.88
CA GLU A 341 -0.66 17.46 -12.49
C GLU A 341 -0.93 17.44 -14.00
N GLY A 342 -1.27 18.59 -14.60
CA GLY A 342 -1.41 18.79 -16.04
C GLY A 342 -2.76 18.41 -16.64
N PHE A 343 -3.77 18.11 -15.82
CA PHE A 343 -5.12 17.78 -16.29
C PHE A 343 -5.86 19.01 -16.85
N VAL A 344 -5.64 20.18 -16.27
CA VAL A 344 -6.22 21.45 -16.75
C VAL A 344 -5.16 22.55 -16.84
N LYS A 345 -5.40 23.55 -17.71
CA LYS A 345 -4.63 24.79 -17.76
C LYS A 345 -5.51 25.99 -17.46
N SER A 346 -4.98 26.94 -16.69
CA SER A 346 -5.56 28.28 -16.55
C SER A 346 -5.14 29.13 -17.75
N LYS A 347 -6.11 29.64 -18.51
CA LYS A 347 -5.92 30.61 -19.61
C LYS A 347 -6.48 31.99 -19.24
N GLY A 348 -6.46 32.33 -17.96
CA GLY A 348 -6.98 33.58 -17.39
C GLY A 348 -7.92 33.32 -16.20
N PRO A 349 -8.37 34.38 -15.48
CA PRO A 349 -9.09 34.24 -14.21
C PRO A 349 -10.40 33.44 -14.29
N ARG A 350 -11.03 33.39 -15.48
CA ARG A 350 -12.30 32.66 -15.73
C ARG A 350 -12.18 31.54 -16.77
N LYS A 351 -11.06 31.41 -17.50
CA LYS A 351 -10.94 30.50 -18.66
C LYS A 351 -10.09 29.28 -18.30
N ILE A 352 -10.71 28.11 -18.28
CA ILE A 352 -10.08 26.83 -17.94
C ILE A 352 -10.09 25.95 -19.18
N GLU A 353 -8.95 25.33 -19.50
CA GLU A 353 -8.78 24.39 -20.61
C GLU A 353 -8.54 22.98 -20.06
N ILE A 354 -9.31 22.00 -20.52
CA ILE A 354 -9.16 20.59 -20.13
C ILE A 354 -8.20 19.92 -21.11
N ILE A 355 -7.11 19.33 -20.61
CA ILE A 355 -6.07 18.74 -21.45
C ILE A 355 -6.46 17.29 -21.78
N LYS A 356 -6.71 17.03 -23.07
CA LYS A 356 -7.03 15.71 -23.62
C LYS A 356 -5.91 15.25 -24.55
N ASN A 357 -5.05 14.33 -24.08
CA ASN A 357 -4.00 13.66 -24.86
C ASN A 357 -3.64 12.31 -24.21
N GLU A 358 -2.88 11.45 -24.91
CA GLU A 358 -2.57 10.09 -24.42
C GLU A 358 -1.77 10.06 -23.10
N LYS A 359 -0.86 11.01 -22.86
CA LYS A 359 -0.13 11.11 -21.58
C LYS A 359 -1.08 11.33 -20.41
N ILE A 360 -2.04 12.26 -20.57
CA ILE A 360 -3.05 12.54 -19.55
C ILE A 360 -4.07 11.40 -19.44
N LYS A 361 -4.46 10.79 -20.55
CA LYS A 361 -5.35 9.60 -20.58
C LYS A 361 -4.72 8.40 -19.86
N LYS A 362 -3.40 8.17 -19.97
CA LYS A 362 -2.71 7.19 -19.11
C LYS A 362 -2.80 7.61 -17.64
N LYS A 363 -2.46 8.87 -17.33
CA LYS A 363 -2.47 9.38 -15.96
C LYS A 363 -3.85 9.30 -15.29
N ILE A 364 -4.96 9.47 -16.02
CA ILE A 364 -6.31 9.22 -15.50
C ILE A 364 -6.48 7.73 -15.12
N LYS A 365 -6.03 6.80 -15.96
CA LYS A 365 -6.08 5.35 -15.64
C LYS A 365 -5.29 5.04 -14.36
N GLU A 366 -4.13 5.65 -14.14
CA GLU A 366 -3.33 5.49 -12.91
C GLU A 366 -4.09 5.90 -11.63
N TYR A 367 -5.05 6.84 -11.70
CA TYR A 367 -5.93 7.16 -10.57
C TYR A 367 -6.99 6.08 -10.29
N PHE A 368 -7.51 5.43 -11.33
CA PHE A 368 -8.60 4.45 -11.26
C PHE A 368 -8.10 2.99 -11.14
N GLN A 369 -6.84 2.70 -11.47
CA GLN A 369 -6.18 1.42 -11.20
C GLN A 369 -6.02 1.20 -9.68
N GLU A 370 -6.71 0.20 -9.14
CA GLU A 370 -6.42 -0.30 -7.79
C GLU A 370 -5.06 -0.98 -7.83
N LYS A 371 -4.09 -0.52 -7.03
CA LYS A 371 -2.76 -1.12 -6.95
C LYS A 371 -2.86 -2.38 -6.09
N ARG A 372 -3.06 -3.53 -6.75
CA ARG A 372 -3.27 -4.82 -6.07
C ARG A 372 -2.12 -5.18 -5.13
N THR A 373 -2.45 -5.88 -4.06
CA THR A 373 -1.47 -6.40 -3.09
C THR A 373 -1.86 -7.81 -2.65
N SER A 374 -0.92 -8.54 -2.07
CA SER A 374 -1.21 -9.82 -1.40
C SER A 374 -0.48 -9.95 -0.08
N ILE A 375 -1.03 -10.76 0.81
CA ILE A 375 -0.55 -11.06 2.16
C ILE A 375 -0.57 -12.58 2.40
N PRO A 376 0.09 -13.11 3.44
CA PRO A 376 0.19 -14.55 3.65
C PRO A 376 -1.17 -15.18 3.97
N GLU A 377 -1.42 -16.37 3.44
CA GLU A 377 -2.71 -17.07 3.58
C GLU A 377 -3.12 -17.31 5.04
N LYS A 378 -2.15 -17.54 5.94
CA LYS A 378 -2.40 -17.77 7.36
C LYS A 378 -2.80 -16.50 8.11
N ASP A 379 -2.29 -15.33 7.72
CA ASP A 379 -2.52 -14.06 8.42
C ASP A 379 -3.95 -13.52 8.18
N ILE A 380 -4.59 -13.92 7.08
CA ILE A 380 -6.00 -13.60 6.78
C ILE A 380 -6.95 -14.15 7.84
N LYS A 381 -6.59 -15.25 8.54
CA LYS A 381 -7.41 -15.80 9.62
C LYS A 381 -7.42 -14.93 10.89
N CYS A 382 -6.54 -13.94 10.98
CA CYS A 382 -6.50 -12.96 12.07
C CYS A 382 -7.33 -11.69 11.75
N VAL A 383 -8.06 -11.67 10.64
CA VAL A 383 -9.01 -10.61 10.28
C VAL A 383 -10.42 -11.20 10.28
N VAL A 384 -11.03 -11.20 11.47
CA VAL A 384 -12.42 -11.58 11.77
C VAL A 384 -13.07 -10.41 12.51
#